data_AF-A0A2A5F9K0-F1
#
_entry.id   AF-A0A2A5F9K0-F1
#
_cell.length_a   1.000
_cell.length_b   1.000
_cell.length_c   1.000
_cell.angle_alpha   90.00
_cell.angle_beta   90.00
_cell.angle_gamma   90.00
#
_symmetry.space_group_name_H-M   'P 1'
#
loop_
_entity.id
_entity.type
_entity.pdbx_description
1 polymer ?
#
loop_
_entity_poly.entity_id
_entity_poly.type
_entity_poly.pdbx_seq_one_letter_code
_entity_poly.pdbx_strand_id
1 'polypeptide(L)'
;MPYNPEKAAQTIAYFAMREGGSINVLKVIKLVYLADRESLRLRGHPIQNEPRFSLPHGPVNSTTLDHLNGAYRDNQPVWQKILEARAGNTVGLANNDLTAAQLDLLSTREHSILNDVWGKLGHMDRFDLADWTHVPENVVEWQEPNGSRLTISLERMMAAVGLDHSIERAREHTSLKKAQAIMASL
;
A
#
# COMPACT_ATOMS: atom_id res chain seq x y z
N MET A 1 6.44 -13.31 0.55
CA MET A 1 5.04 -13.74 0.70
C MET A 1 4.25 -13.24 -0.50
N PRO A 2 3.33 -14.01 -1.11
CA PRO A 2 2.46 -13.51 -2.18
C PRO A 2 1.59 -12.33 -1.70
N TYR A 3 0.94 -11.63 -2.63
CA TYR A 3 -0.06 -10.62 -2.27
C TYR A 3 -1.16 -11.26 -1.40
N ASN A 4 -1.54 -10.59 -0.31
CA ASN A 4 -2.60 -11.04 0.59
C ASN A 4 -3.71 -9.96 0.62
N PRO A 5 -4.88 -10.23 0.02
CA PRO A 5 -5.97 -9.25 -0.04
C PRO A 5 -6.49 -8.86 1.35
N GLU A 6 -6.49 -9.77 2.31
CA GLU A 6 -6.93 -9.49 3.68
C GLU A 6 -5.97 -8.53 4.39
N LYS A 7 -4.65 -8.74 4.23
CA LYS A 7 -3.64 -7.83 4.78
C LYS A 7 -3.70 -6.44 4.14
N ALA A 8 -4.00 -6.36 2.85
CA ALA A 8 -4.24 -5.09 2.16
C ALA A 8 -5.48 -4.37 2.73
N ALA A 9 -6.58 -5.11 2.93
CA ALA A 9 -7.79 -4.57 3.57
C ALA A 9 -7.53 -4.10 5.01
N GLN A 10 -6.78 -4.87 5.83
CA GLN A 10 -6.37 -4.45 7.18
C GLN A 10 -5.49 -3.19 7.18
N THR A 11 -4.65 -3.01 6.16
CA THR A 11 -3.83 -1.79 6.01
C THR A 11 -4.69 -0.55 5.74
N ILE A 12 -5.71 -0.69 4.88
CA ILE A 12 -6.68 0.39 4.61
C ILE A 12 -7.53 0.65 5.84
N ALA A 13 -7.99 -0.42 6.53
CA ALA A 13 -8.77 -0.32 7.75
C ALA A 13 -8.03 0.44 8.84
N TYR A 14 -6.72 0.21 9.00
CA TYR A 14 -5.88 0.99 9.90
C TYR A 14 -6.04 2.49 9.64
N PHE A 15 -5.85 2.94 8.40
CA PHE A 15 -5.97 4.37 8.07
C PHE A 15 -7.42 4.88 8.18
N ALA A 16 -8.41 4.08 7.81
CA ALA A 16 -9.82 4.41 8.00
C ALA A 16 -10.17 4.63 9.48
N MET A 17 -9.70 3.76 10.38
CA MET A 17 -9.84 3.94 11.83
C MET A 17 -9.22 5.25 12.31
N ARG A 18 -8.04 5.62 11.79
CA ARG A 18 -7.37 6.88 12.13
C ARG A 18 -8.10 8.12 11.59
N GLU A 19 -8.86 7.98 10.52
CA GLU A 19 -9.71 9.03 9.91
C GLU A 19 -11.14 9.05 10.49
N GLY A 20 -11.44 8.26 11.52
CA GLY A 20 -12.75 8.25 12.16
C GLY A 20 -13.76 7.26 11.58
N GLY A 21 -13.27 6.17 10.97
CA GLY A 21 -14.08 5.03 10.53
C GLY A 21 -14.32 4.95 9.02
N SER A 22 -13.99 6.00 8.27
CA SER A 22 -14.00 5.99 6.81
C SER A 22 -12.94 6.91 6.24
N ILE A 23 -12.43 6.61 5.05
CA ILE A 23 -11.35 7.38 4.44
C ILE A 23 -11.55 7.53 2.93
N ASN A 24 -11.11 8.68 2.42
CA ASN A 24 -11.12 8.94 0.98
C ASN A 24 -10.16 7.99 0.24
N VAL A 25 -10.62 7.42 -0.88
CA VAL A 25 -9.88 6.43 -1.68
C VAL A 25 -8.55 6.99 -2.22
N LEU A 26 -8.53 8.25 -2.69
CA LEU A 26 -7.30 8.86 -3.16
C LEU A 26 -6.31 9.05 -2.01
N LYS A 27 -6.76 9.51 -0.84
CA LYS A 27 -5.92 9.66 0.35
C LYS A 27 -5.32 8.32 0.79
N VAL A 28 -6.17 7.30 0.98
CA VAL A 28 -5.70 6.01 1.51
C VAL A 28 -4.77 5.29 0.54
N ILE A 29 -4.97 5.38 -0.77
CA ILE A 29 -4.05 4.72 -1.71
C ILE A 29 -2.66 5.36 -1.71
N LYS A 30 -2.55 6.67 -1.47
CA LYS A 30 -1.25 7.32 -1.24
C LYS A 30 -0.61 6.85 0.07
N LEU A 31 -1.39 6.79 1.15
CA LEU A 31 -0.90 6.31 2.45
C LEU A 31 -0.41 4.85 2.40
N VAL A 32 -1.12 3.97 1.69
CA VAL A 32 -0.69 2.58 1.47
C VAL A 32 0.65 2.53 0.72
N TYR A 33 0.81 3.30 -0.34
CA TYR A 33 2.09 3.37 -1.07
C TYR A 33 3.23 3.87 -0.19
N LEU A 34 2.99 4.93 0.59
CA LEU A 34 4.00 5.52 1.46
C LEU A 34 4.33 4.62 2.65
N ALA A 35 3.38 3.82 3.13
CA ALA A 35 3.63 2.76 4.11
C ALA A 35 4.51 1.65 3.54
N ASP A 36 4.27 1.20 2.31
CA ASP A 36 5.15 0.26 1.64
C ASP A 36 6.56 0.83 1.46
N ARG A 37 6.67 2.12 1.10
CA ARG A 37 7.94 2.82 0.92
C ARG A 37 8.73 2.90 2.22
N GLU A 38 8.07 3.27 3.31
CA GLU A 38 8.70 3.33 4.63
C GLU A 38 9.06 1.93 5.15
N SER A 39 8.23 0.93 4.86
CA SER A 39 8.52 -0.46 5.16
C SER A 39 9.76 -0.97 4.44
N LEU A 40 9.89 -0.62 3.16
CA LEU A 40 11.05 -0.95 2.35
C LEU A 40 12.32 -0.33 2.96
N ARG A 41 12.27 0.96 3.30
CA ARG A 41 13.38 1.67 3.94
C ARG A 41 13.83 1.02 5.25
N LEU A 42 12.85 0.60 6.07
CA LEU A 42 13.10 0.14 7.43
C LEU A 42 13.36 -1.37 7.56
N ARG A 43 12.87 -2.18 6.63
CA ARG A 43 12.90 -3.65 6.71
C ARG A 43 13.46 -4.33 5.45
N GLY A 44 13.73 -3.58 4.39
CA GLY A 44 14.19 -4.14 3.12
C GLY A 44 13.10 -4.82 2.29
N HIS A 45 11.83 -4.76 2.71
CA HIS A 45 10.70 -5.27 1.93
C HIS A 45 9.40 -4.49 2.23
N PRO A 46 8.46 -4.42 1.26
CA PRO A 46 7.19 -3.74 1.45
C PRO A 46 6.25 -4.49 2.41
N ILE A 47 5.14 -3.85 2.80
CA ILE A 47 4.01 -4.50 3.50
C ILE A 47 3.23 -5.35 2.49
N GLN A 48 2.91 -4.78 1.33
CA GLN A 48 2.18 -5.44 0.25
C GLN A 48 3.14 -5.92 -0.86
N ASN A 49 3.07 -7.19 -1.24
CA ASN A 49 3.88 -7.72 -2.34
C ASN A 49 3.14 -7.68 -3.68
N GLU A 50 2.99 -6.47 -4.22
CA GLU A 50 2.22 -6.19 -5.44
C GLU A 50 2.95 -5.26 -6.43
N PRO A 51 2.45 -5.13 -7.67
CA PRO A 51 2.92 -4.13 -8.63
C PRO A 51 2.61 -2.70 -8.18
N ARG A 52 3.52 -1.77 -8.50
CA ARG A 52 3.37 -0.34 -8.23
C ARG A 52 3.50 0.45 -9.51
N PHE A 53 2.75 1.55 -9.60
CA PHE A 53 2.78 2.44 -10.77
C PHE A 53 2.73 3.91 -10.36
N SER A 54 3.38 4.74 -11.16
CA SER A 54 3.09 6.17 -11.23
C SER A 54 1.81 6.36 -12.03
N LEU A 55 0.82 7.02 -11.43
CA LEU A 55 -0.41 7.49 -12.06
C LEU A 55 -0.45 9.03 -12.02
N PRO A 56 -1.36 9.68 -12.78
CA PRO A 56 -1.47 11.15 -12.80
C PRO A 56 -1.62 11.78 -11.41
N HIS A 57 -2.34 11.13 -10.49
CA HIS A 57 -2.48 11.61 -9.11
C HIS A 57 -1.44 11.04 -8.14
N GLY A 58 -0.28 10.60 -8.63
CA GLY A 58 0.84 10.11 -7.82
C GLY A 58 1.01 8.58 -7.86
N PRO A 59 1.93 8.03 -7.05
CA PRO A 59 2.24 6.61 -7.03
C PRO A 59 1.13 5.78 -6.36
N VAL A 60 0.97 4.53 -6.77
CA VAL A 60 -0.04 3.61 -6.20
C VAL A 60 0.45 2.17 -6.12
N ASN A 61 -0.14 1.45 -5.17
CA ASN A 61 -0.21 0.00 -5.10
C ASN A 61 -1.35 -0.51 -6.00
N SER A 62 -1.03 -1.14 -7.14
CA SER A 62 -2.01 -1.38 -8.21
C SER A 62 -3.11 -2.35 -7.82
N THR A 63 -2.73 -3.50 -7.27
CA THR A 63 -3.66 -4.58 -6.96
C THR A 63 -4.58 -4.15 -5.82
N THR A 64 -4.04 -3.49 -4.81
CA THR A 64 -4.81 -2.88 -3.71
C THR A 64 -5.82 -1.85 -4.24
N LEU A 65 -5.41 -0.98 -5.18
CA LEU A 65 -6.33 -0.02 -5.83
C LEU A 65 -7.43 -0.73 -6.64
N ASP A 66 -7.08 -1.77 -7.39
CA ASP A 66 -8.03 -2.55 -8.17
C ASP A 66 -9.08 -3.23 -7.28
N HIS A 67 -8.66 -3.74 -6.11
CA HIS A 67 -9.60 -4.24 -5.09
C HIS A 67 -10.53 -3.17 -4.55
N LEU A 68 -10.02 -1.98 -4.20
CA LEU A 68 -10.84 -0.84 -3.77
C LEU A 68 -11.86 -0.43 -4.85
N ASN A 69 -11.53 -0.63 -6.13
CA ASN A 69 -12.41 -0.37 -7.26
C ASN A 69 -13.36 -1.54 -7.58
N GLY A 70 -13.32 -2.63 -6.82
CA GLY A 70 -14.21 -3.78 -7.00
C GLY A 70 -13.84 -4.72 -8.15
N ALA A 71 -12.60 -4.68 -8.65
CA ALA A 71 -12.18 -5.46 -9.82
C ALA A 71 -12.12 -6.99 -9.59
N TYR A 72 -12.10 -7.45 -8.33
CA TYR A 72 -11.95 -8.87 -7.99
C TYR A 72 -13.20 -9.41 -7.28
N ARG A 73 -14.01 -10.22 -7.99
CA ARG A 73 -15.24 -10.82 -7.45
C ARG A 73 -14.97 -11.86 -6.37
N ASP A 74 -14.00 -12.75 -6.58
CA ASP A 74 -13.77 -13.90 -5.69
C ASP A 74 -13.19 -13.51 -4.32
N ASN A 75 -12.45 -12.41 -4.29
CA ASN A 75 -11.83 -11.89 -3.06
C ASN A 75 -12.67 -10.79 -2.38
N GLN A 76 -13.79 -10.37 -2.98
CA GLN A 76 -14.71 -9.40 -2.35
C GLN A 76 -15.18 -9.87 -0.96
N PRO A 77 -15.53 -11.15 -0.73
CA PRO A 77 -15.95 -11.59 0.60
C PRO A 77 -14.89 -11.41 1.68
N VAL A 78 -13.60 -11.46 1.34
CA VAL A 78 -12.51 -11.22 2.30
C VAL A 78 -12.41 -9.74 2.65
N TRP A 79 -12.47 -8.88 1.63
CA TRP A 79 -12.45 -7.43 1.83
C TRP A 79 -13.68 -6.95 2.60
N GLN A 80 -14.86 -7.46 2.27
CA GLN A 80 -16.13 -7.08 2.88
C GLN A 80 -16.26 -7.45 4.37
N LYS A 81 -15.41 -8.35 4.88
CA LYS A 81 -15.33 -8.63 6.32
C LYS A 81 -14.69 -7.47 7.11
N ILE A 82 -13.88 -6.66 6.45
CA ILE A 82 -13.05 -5.62 7.09
C ILE A 82 -13.49 -4.23 6.65
N LEU A 83 -13.86 -4.07 5.38
CA LEU A 83 -14.19 -2.79 4.75
C LEU A 83 -15.55 -2.88 4.06
N GLU A 84 -16.32 -1.81 4.08
CA GLU A 84 -17.50 -1.68 3.24
C GLU A 84 -17.12 -1.60 1.76
N ALA A 85 -18.08 -1.87 0.88
CA ALA A 85 -17.92 -1.53 -0.53
C ALA A 85 -17.71 -0.02 -0.68
N ARG A 86 -16.84 0.36 -1.63
CA ARG A 86 -16.58 1.77 -1.94
C ARG A 86 -17.90 2.50 -2.25
N ALA A 87 -18.15 3.60 -1.55
CA ALA A 87 -19.27 4.51 -1.80
C ALA A 87 -18.73 5.86 -2.31
N GLY A 88 -18.92 6.13 -3.60
CA GLY A 88 -18.36 7.32 -4.24
C GLY A 88 -16.83 7.33 -4.18
N ASN A 89 -16.24 8.26 -3.44
CA ASN A 89 -14.78 8.37 -3.27
C ASN A 89 -14.31 7.95 -1.87
N THR A 90 -15.13 7.20 -1.14
CA THR A 90 -14.86 6.83 0.25
C THR A 90 -14.98 5.32 0.43
N VAL A 91 -14.18 4.77 1.32
CA VAL A 91 -14.29 3.40 1.83
C VAL A 91 -14.41 3.43 3.35
N GLY A 92 -15.40 2.73 3.90
CA GLY A 92 -15.67 2.63 5.33
C GLY A 92 -15.20 1.32 5.93
N LEU A 93 -15.15 1.25 7.26
CA LEU A 93 -15.00 -0.01 7.99
C LEU A 93 -16.30 -0.82 7.94
N ALA A 94 -16.21 -2.13 7.71
CA ALA A 94 -17.39 -3.00 7.79
C ALA A 94 -17.96 -3.11 9.22
N ASN A 95 -17.11 -2.85 10.22
CA ASN A 95 -17.47 -2.79 11.63
C ASN A 95 -16.76 -1.61 12.29
N ASN A 96 -17.51 -0.65 12.84
CA ASN A 96 -16.94 0.52 13.52
C ASN A 96 -16.31 0.20 14.89
N ASP A 97 -16.60 -0.98 15.46
CA ASP A 97 -15.96 -1.47 16.68
C ASP A 97 -14.64 -2.21 16.40
N LEU A 98 -14.15 -2.21 15.15
CA LEU A 98 -12.89 -2.84 14.78
C LEU A 98 -11.73 -2.18 15.54
N THR A 99 -10.92 -3.00 16.20
CA THR A 99 -9.76 -2.57 16.97
C THR A 99 -8.45 -2.93 16.28
N ALA A 100 -7.36 -2.24 16.63
CA ALA A 100 -6.04 -2.51 16.06
C ALA A 100 -5.56 -3.94 16.33
N ALA A 101 -6.01 -4.57 17.42
CA ALA A 101 -5.71 -5.95 17.76
C ALA A 101 -6.34 -6.97 16.79
N GLN A 102 -7.42 -6.59 16.11
CA GLN A 102 -8.08 -7.42 15.09
C GLN A 102 -7.44 -7.27 13.71
N LEU A 103 -6.46 -6.35 13.55
CA LEU A 103 -5.63 -6.25 12.36
C LEU A 103 -4.40 -7.17 12.49
N ASP A 104 -4.67 -8.46 12.63
CA ASP A 104 -3.74 -9.51 13.05
C ASP A 104 -2.76 -10.02 11.98
N LEU A 105 -2.99 -9.70 10.71
CA LEU A 105 -2.05 -9.99 9.61
C LEU A 105 -0.95 -8.94 9.50
N LEU A 106 -1.11 -7.81 10.19
CA LEU A 106 -0.08 -6.78 10.36
C LEU A 106 0.77 -7.11 11.59
N SER A 107 2.07 -7.29 11.37
CA SER A 107 3.03 -7.44 12.47
C SER A 107 3.12 -6.17 13.32
N THR A 108 3.64 -6.28 14.55
CA THR A 108 3.91 -5.12 15.42
C THR A 108 4.75 -4.05 14.73
N ARG A 109 5.72 -4.46 13.91
CA ARG A 109 6.56 -3.52 13.14
C ARG A 109 5.78 -2.81 12.05
N GLU A 110 4.85 -3.50 11.38
CA GLU A 110 4.00 -2.89 10.37
C GLU A 110 3.01 -1.91 10.99
N HIS A 111 2.41 -2.24 12.14
CA HIS A 111 1.61 -1.29 12.93
C HIS A 111 2.39 -0.01 13.27
N SER A 112 3.65 -0.14 13.69
CA SER A 112 4.52 1.02 13.95
C SER A 112 4.74 1.86 12.68
N ILE A 113 5.01 1.21 11.54
CA ILE A 113 5.21 1.91 10.26
C ILE A 113 3.95 2.68 9.84
N LEU A 114 2.78 2.05 9.95
CA LEU A 114 1.51 2.71 9.64
C LEU A 114 1.24 3.90 10.56
N ASN A 115 1.58 3.76 11.85
CA ASN A 115 1.48 4.87 12.81
C ASN A 115 2.41 6.03 12.46
N ASP A 116 3.66 5.74 12.10
CA ASP A 116 4.65 6.77 11.75
C ASP A 116 4.27 7.51 10.47
N VAL A 117 3.79 6.78 9.45
CA VAL A 117 3.28 7.36 8.20
C VAL A 117 2.07 8.23 8.47
N TRP A 118 1.12 7.75 9.27
CA TRP A 118 -0.05 8.55 9.66
C TRP A 118 0.34 9.81 10.44
N GLY A 119 1.25 9.71 11.41
CA GLY A 119 1.72 10.85 12.19
C GLY A 119 2.36 11.93 11.32
N LYS A 120 3.07 11.53 10.25
CA LYS A 120 3.74 12.46 9.33
C LYS A 120 2.79 13.05 8.28
N LEU A 121 1.85 12.28 7.76
CA LEU A 121 1.14 12.62 6.51
C LEU A 121 -0.40 12.57 6.64
N GLY A 122 -0.93 11.97 7.70
CA GLY A 122 -2.37 11.77 7.89
C GLY A 122 -3.16 13.06 8.05
N HIS A 123 -2.50 14.17 8.40
CA HIS A 123 -3.12 15.50 8.50
C HIS A 123 -3.39 16.14 7.13
N MET A 124 -2.74 15.67 6.06
CA MET A 124 -2.93 16.19 4.70
C MET A 124 -4.26 15.71 4.13
N ASP A 125 -4.91 16.56 3.33
CA ASP A 125 -6.06 16.12 2.55
C ASP A 125 -5.62 15.28 1.33
N ARG A 126 -6.59 14.78 0.56
CA ARG A 126 -6.33 13.89 -0.58
C ARG A 126 -5.53 14.54 -1.72
N PHE A 127 -5.68 15.83 -1.95
CA PHE A 127 -5.00 16.57 -3.02
C PHE A 127 -3.66 17.10 -2.52
N ASP A 128 -3.61 17.62 -1.29
CA ASP A 128 -2.34 17.98 -0.65
C ASP A 128 -1.38 16.79 -0.62
N LEU A 129 -1.88 15.60 -0.27
CA LEU A 129 -1.07 14.39 -0.26
C LEU A 129 -0.69 13.93 -1.68
N ALA A 130 -1.54 14.13 -2.69
CA ALA A 130 -1.20 13.82 -4.07
C ALA A 130 -0.06 14.74 -4.56
N ASP A 131 -0.21 16.06 -4.36
CA ASP A 131 0.79 17.06 -4.71
C ASP A 131 2.11 16.82 -3.96
N TRP A 132 2.03 16.45 -2.67
CA TRP A 132 3.19 16.07 -1.88
C TRP A 132 3.96 14.89 -2.50
N THR A 133 3.26 13.91 -3.08
CA THR A 133 3.91 12.77 -3.76
C THR A 133 4.48 13.11 -5.14
N HIS A 134 4.13 14.25 -5.74
CA HIS A 134 4.70 14.72 -7.01
C HIS A 134 6.02 15.45 -6.83
N VAL A 135 6.31 15.94 -5.62
CA VAL A 135 7.58 16.58 -5.26
C VAL A 135 8.71 15.52 -5.33
N PRO A 136 9.70 15.66 -6.24
CA PRO A 136 10.73 14.65 -6.45
C PRO A 136 11.56 14.34 -5.20
N GLU A 137 11.76 15.31 -4.31
CA GLU A 137 12.49 15.14 -3.06
C GLU A 137 11.75 14.21 -2.07
N ASN A 138 10.43 14.11 -2.19
CA ASN A 138 9.59 13.28 -1.34
C ASN A 138 9.49 11.85 -1.88
N VAL A 139 9.27 11.70 -3.18
CA VAL A 139 9.08 10.41 -3.86
C VAL A 139 9.85 10.38 -5.19
N VAL A 140 11.17 10.25 -5.09
CA VAL A 140 12.12 10.22 -6.22
C VAL A 140 11.75 9.17 -7.27
N GLU A 141 11.20 8.04 -6.84
CA GLU A 141 10.85 6.95 -7.74
C GLU A 141 9.58 7.21 -8.57
N TRP A 142 8.74 8.18 -8.19
CA TRP A 142 7.60 8.58 -9.00
C TRP A 142 8.06 9.37 -10.22
N GLN A 143 7.34 9.21 -11.33
CA GLN A 143 7.60 9.91 -12.59
C GLN A 143 6.27 10.25 -13.23
N GLU A 144 6.15 11.48 -13.74
CA GLU A 144 4.95 11.94 -14.46
C GLU A 144 4.61 10.99 -15.63
N PRO A 145 3.46 10.29 -15.60
CA PRO A 145 3.12 9.32 -16.62
C PRO A 145 2.50 9.92 -17.89
N ASN A 146 2.33 11.25 -17.98
CA ASN A 146 1.74 11.95 -19.13
C ASN A 146 0.37 11.39 -19.53
N GLY A 147 -0.51 11.18 -18.53
CA GLY A 147 -1.86 10.65 -18.73
C GLY A 147 -1.95 9.12 -18.89
N SER A 148 -0.84 8.39 -18.83
CA SER A 148 -0.80 6.92 -18.85
C SER A 148 -0.49 6.35 -17.45
N ARG A 149 0.24 5.23 -17.39
CA ARG A 149 0.87 4.68 -16.18
C ARG A 149 2.32 4.30 -16.47
N LEU A 150 3.20 4.49 -15.48
CA LEU A 150 4.59 4.03 -15.54
C LEU A 150 4.88 3.07 -14.40
N THR A 151 5.53 1.95 -14.68
CA THR A 151 5.88 0.96 -13.64
C THR A 151 6.92 1.55 -12.69
N ILE A 152 6.69 1.39 -11.38
CA ILE A 152 7.69 1.63 -10.34
C ILE A 152 8.25 0.26 -9.94
N SER A 153 9.47 -0.05 -10.40
CA SER A 153 10.13 -1.31 -10.03
C SER A 153 10.52 -1.31 -8.56
N LEU A 154 10.58 -2.50 -7.96
CA LEU A 154 11.03 -2.64 -6.57
C LEU A 154 12.47 -2.13 -6.40
N GLU A 155 13.34 -2.41 -7.37
CA GLU A 155 14.71 -1.88 -7.42
C GLU A 155 14.73 -0.36 -7.35
N ARG A 156 13.91 0.33 -8.16
CA ARG A 156 13.85 1.79 -8.19
C ARG A 156 13.37 2.35 -6.85
N MET A 157 12.35 1.73 -6.27
CA MET A 157 11.84 2.11 -4.96
C MET A 157 12.90 1.88 -3.86
N MET A 158 13.65 0.76 -3.90
CA MET A 158 14.74 0.46 -2.98
C MET A 158 15.87 1.50 -3.09
N ALA A 159 16.28 1.84 -4.31
CA ALA A 159 17.28 2.88 -4.56
C ALA A 159 16.81 4.24 -4.03
N ALA A 160 15.55 4.61 -4.26
CA ALA A 160 14.99 5.87 -3.82
C ALA A 160 14.87 6.03 -2.30
N VAL A 161 14.81 4.93 -1.55
CA VAL A 161 14.85 4.94 -0.08
C VAL A 161 16.25 4.74 0.50
N GLY A 162 17.29 4.75 -0.35
CA GLY A 162 18.69 4.70 0.06
C GLY A 162 19.21 3.31 0.43
N LEU A 163 18.61 2.23 -0.11
CA LEU A 163 19.15 0.89 0.08
C LEU A 163 20.27 0.60 -0.93
N ASP A 164 21.45 0.28 -0.41
CA ASP A 164 22.57 -0.20 -1.21
C ASP A 164 22.27 -1.55 -1.87
N HIS A 165 22.96 -1.85 -2.97
CA HIS A 165 22.81 -3.10 -3.73
C HIS A 165 21.34 -3.38 -4.14
N SER A 166 20.58 -2.33 -4.46
CA SER A 166 19.14 -2.40 -4.78
C SER A 166 18.80 -3.43 -5.86
N ILE A 167 19.65 -3.57 -6.88
CA ILE A 167 19.50 -4.57 -7.95
C ILE A 167 19.56 -5.99 -7.39
N GLU A 168 20.58 -6.29 -6.58
CA GLU A 168 20.78 -7.61 -5.98
C GLU A 168 19.64 -7.95 -5.02
N ARG A 169 19.30 -7.02 -4.12
CA ARG A 169 18.18 -7.16 -3.18
C ARG A 169 16.84 -7.38 -3.89
N ALA A 170 16.57 -6.68 -4.98
CA ALA A 170 15.36 -6.85 -5.76
C ALA A 170 15.31 -8.21 -6.47
N ARG A 171 16.46 -8.71 -6.95
CA ARG A 171 16.58 -10.06 -7.52
C ARG A 171 16.37 -11.14 -6.47
N GLU A 172 17.00 -11.02 -5.30
CA GLU A 172 16.80 -11.94 -4.17
C GLU A 172 15.33 -11.99 -3.74
N HIS A 173 14.69 -10.82 -3.61
CA HIS A 173 13.27 -10.74 -3.27
C HIS A 173 12.40 -11.45 -4.31
N THR A 174 12.69 -11.26 -5.60
CA THR A 174 12.01 -11.97 -6.70
C THR A 174 12.23 -13.48 -6.63
N SER A 175 13.46 -13.93 -6.37
CA SER A 175 13.81 -15.35 -6.25
C SER A 175 13.12 -16.03 -5.07
N LEU A 176 13.10 -15.38 -3.90
CA LEU A 176 12.37 -15.84 -2.72
C LEU A 176 10.86 -15.96 -2.99
N LYS A 177 10.29 -14.99 -3.71
CA LYS A 177 8.88 -15.03 -4.13
C LYS A 177 8.60 -16.24 -5.02
N LYS A 178 9.45 -16.52 -6.00
CA LYS A 178 9.32 -17.69 -6.88
C LYS A 178 9.42 -19.00 -6.09
N ALA A 179 10.39 -19.12 -5.20
CA ALA A 179 10.55 -20.31 -4.35
C ALA A 179 9.31 -20.55 -3.47
N GLN A 180 8.77 -19.49 -2.85
CA GLN A 180 7.54 -19.59 -2.05
C GLN A 180 6.31 -19.99 -2.88
N ALA A 181 6.17 -19.46 -4.10
CA ALA A 181 5.08 -19.83 -4.99
C ALA A 181 5.14 -21.32 -5.38
N ILE A 182 6.34 -21.85 -5.64
CA ILE A 182 6.55 -23.28 -5.90
C ILE A 182 6.15 -24.10 -4.68
N MET A 183 6.64 -23.75 -3.49
CA MET A 183 6.30 -24.47 -2.25
C MET A 183 4.80 -24.47 -1.93
N ALA A 184 4.09 -23.38 -2.24
CA ALA A 184 2.64 -23.30 -2.04
C ALA A 184 1.82 -24.11 -3.07
N SER A 185 2.45 -24.57 -4.15
CA SER A 185 1.82 -25.37 -5.22
C SER A 185 2.11 -26.87 -5.12
N LEU A 186 2.94 -27.29 -4.15
CA LEU A 186 3.22 -28.69 -3.81
C LEU A 186 2.24 -29.16 -2.73
#